data_AF-A0A1M5IRB5-F1
#
_entry.id   AF-A0A1M5IRB5-F1
#
_cell.length_a   1.000
_cell.length_b   1.000
_cell.length_c   1.000
_cell.angle_alpha   90.00
_cell.angle_beta   90.00
_cell.angle_gamma   90.00
#
_symmetry.space_group_name_H-M   'P 1'
#
loop_
_entity.id
_entity.type
_entity.pdbx_description
1 polymer ?
#
loop_
_entity_poly.entity_id
_entity_poly.type
_entity_poly.pdbx_seq_one_letter_code
_entity_poly.pdbx_strand_id
1 'polypeptide(L)'
;MAPITSNRYSDLDFKLTHTFQWSKTIVKLAWVFLVSILLSCNNSLEPVLPEEEESDPDNEIVDLPDVALTYRNQCGGCHGQDLGSFVERDWTYGNSAEDVIQSINDGYSSNGMPAYESALSAQEIEDLANYILTEIDGKTKAMLEEENPDLSGLISSDDLTFRLETITDEIPGIPWGIEQLPNGEILVTERGGGLFLVHNNKQLSEITGVPAAVSQGQGGLLDVLIHPDFENNAFVYLSYSRANPNNSSERTTAVARARLEGNNLVDVQNIFTALPYLNSTHHYGSRLTFDNNGYLYVSVGDRGYRDVYPQELDNAIGKIHRIHDDGQIPTDNPFYNTSGAVNSIFTYGTRNPQGMSLHPETGALWEGEHGPQGGDEINILEAGNNNGWPVISYGINYDGTTFTDLTELDGMEQPVHYWTPSIAPCGMTFVSGDFYGNWKNDLFVSSLKFEYLQRLKMDGNEVVGHENLLNGIGRVRDAQMGTDGYLYIVVEGPGRLIRLVPEQ
;
A
#
# COMPACT_ATOMS: atom_id res chain seq x y z
N MET A 1 57.96 18.42 18.50
CA MET A 1 58.59 17.11 18.23
C MET A 1 57.91 16.07 19.11
N ALA A 2 57.13 15.18 18.50
CA ALA A 2 56.58 13.97 19.13
C ALA A 2 56.18 12.98 18.01
N PRO A 3 56.59 11.72 18.11
CA PRO A 3 55.85 10.55 17.58
C PRO A 3 55.42 9.66 18.77
N ILE A 4 54.16 9.21 18.90
CA ILE A 4 53.41 8.21 18.10
C ILE A 4 53.88 6.76 18.36
N THR A 5 52.89 5.88 18.61
CA THR A 5 52.85 4.41 18.89
C THR A 5 52.69 4.01 20.37
N SER A 6 51.87 3.00 20.73
CA SER A 6 50.70 2.41 20.03
C SER A 6 49.78 1.61 21.00
N ASN A 7 48.63 1.14 20.49
CA ASN A 7 47.75 0.06 20.96
C ASN A 7 47.45 -0.11 22.47
N ARG A 8 46.18 0.16 22.83
CA ARG A 8 45.46 -0.54 23.90
C ARG A 8 44.19 -1.15 23.32
N TYR A 9 44.07 -2.48 23.38
CA TYR A 9 42.80 -3.21 23.35
C TYR A 9 43.03 -4.49 24.18
N SER A 10 42.72 -4.40 25.48
CA SER A 10 42.88 -5.49 26.44
C SER A 10 42.05 -5.20 27.70
N ASP A 11 40.74 -5.03 27.54
CA ASP A 11 39.77 -4.81 28.64
C ASP A 11 38.42 -5.43 28.27
N LEU A 12 38.32 -6.77 28.35
CA LEU A 12 37.04 -7.49 28.33
C LEU A 12 37.21 -8.93 28.85
N ASP A 13 37.72 -9.07 30.08
CA ASP A 13 37.81 -10.36 30.76
C ASP A 13 37.55 -10.21 32.26
N PHE A 14 36.28 -9.99 32.63
CA PHE A 14 35.83 -9.99 34.02
C PHE A 14 34.36 -10.41 34.17
N LYS A 15 34.11 -11.73 34.24
CA LYS A 15 33.06 -12.37 35.08
C LYS A 15 33.07 -13.91 34.97
N LEU A 16 34.18 -14.53 35.37
CA LEU A 16 34.23 -15.97 35.66
C LEU A 16 34.87 -16.22 37.04
N THR A 17 34.07 -16.07 38.10
CA THR A 17 34.19 -16.81 39.37
C THR A 17 33.05 -16.42 40.32
N HIS A 18 31.92 -17.14 40.26
CA HIS A 18 31.12 -17.40 41.45
C HIS A 18 30.25 -18.66 41.29
N THR A 19 30.70 -19.75 41.92
CA THR A 19 29.88 -20.77 42.63
C THR A 19 28.59 -21.23 41.91
N PHE A 20 28.57 -22.33 41.15
CA PHE A 20 28.84 -23.73 41.57
C PHE A 20 27.85 -24.27 42.64
N GLN A 21 26.52 -24.22 42.41
CA GLN A 21 25.57 -24.98 43.24
C GLN A 21 24.18 -25.36 42.64
N TRP A 22 24.06 -25.63 41.33
CA TRP A 22 22.81 -26.16 40.74
C TRP A 22 23.00 -27.49 39.98
N SER A 23 23.35 -28.54 40.72
CA SER A 23 23.43 -29.91 40.22
C SER A 23 22.70 -30.88 41.15
N LYS A 24 21.35 -30.97 41.05
CA LYS A 24 20.56 -32.08 41.66
C LYS A 24 19.06 -32.19 41.32
N THR A 25 18.60 -31.83 40.11
CA THR A 25 17.16 -31.97 39.75
C THR A 25 16.84 -32.62 38.39
N ILE A 26 17.83 -33.17 37.67
CA ILE A 26 17.62 -33.72 36.31
C ILE A 26 17.75 -35.27 36.24
N VAL A 27 18.04 -35.95 37.35
CA VAL A 27 18.25 -37.43 37.38
C VAL A 27 17.22 -38.15 38.27
N LYS A 28 15.95 -37.72 38.25
CA LYS A 28 14.84 -38.35 38.98
C LYS A 28 13.50 -38.30 38.22
N LEU A 29 13.48 -38.74 36.97
CA LEU A 29 12.23 -39.13 36.27
C LEU A 29 12.41 -40.21 35.18
N ALA A 30 13.64 -40.66 34.91
CA ALA A 30 13.94 -41.73 33.94
C ALA A 30 13.75 -43.18 34.47
N TRP A 31 13.02 -43.39 35.58
CA TRP A 31 12.96 -44.68 36.30
C TRP A 31 11.53 -45.04 36.78
N VAL A 32 10.54 -44.92 35.89
CA VAL A 32 9.16 -45.44 36.12
C VAL A 32 8.63 -46.31 34.97
N PHE A 33 9.27 -46.31 33.78
CA PHE A 33 8.76 -46.97 32.58
C PHE A 33 9.58 -48.19 32.13
N LEU A 34 9.70 -49.25 32.95
CA LEU A 34 10.21 -50.55 32.45
C LEU A 34 9.86 -51.83 33.26
N VAL A 35 8.67 -51.94 33.87
CA VAL A 35 8.17 -53.24 34.42
C VAL A 35 6.66 -53.41 34.23
N SER A 36 6.22 -53.72 33.00
CA SER A 36 4.95 -54.46 32.72
C SER A 36 4.76 -54.71 31.21
N ILE A 37 5.57 -55.60 30.64
CA ILE A 37 5.27 -56.25 29.35
C ILE A 37 5.11 -57.76 29.63
N LEU A 38 4.20 -58.41 28.89
CA LEU A 38 3.75 -59.81 29.00
C LEU A 38 2.65 -60.08 30.05
N LEU A 39 1.38 -59.95 29.65
CA LEU A 39 0.37 -61.04 29.63
C LEU A 39 -1.09 -60.53 29.42
N SER A 40 -1.52 -60.31 28.17
CA SER A 40 -2.87 -60.66 27.67
C SER A 40 -3.05 -60.25 26.19
N CYS A 41 -3.65 -61.13 25.40
CA CYS A 41 -3.69 -61.04 23.92
C CYS A 41 -4.78 -60.13 23.34
N ASN A 42 -4.58 -59.74 22.07
CA ASN A 42 -5.56 -59.33 21.06
C ASN A 42 -6.66 -58.31 21.44
N ASN A 43 -6.54 -57.10 20.89
CA ASN A 43 -7.20 -56.79 19.61
C ASN A 43 -6.51 -55.61 18.91
N SER A 44 -6.66 -55.54 17.59
CA SER A 44 -6.07 -54.51 16.72
C SER A 44 -6.68 -53.14 16.98
N LEU A 45 -5.82 -52.13 17.15
CA LEU A 45 -6.18 -50.72 17.14
C LEU A 45 -5.26 -50.01 16.14
N GLU A 46 -5.87 -49.38 15.14
CA GLU A 46 -5.23 -48.36 14.31
C GLU A 46 -5.10 -47.06 15.13
N PRO A 47 -4.10 -46.20 14.85
CA PRO A 47 -3.97 -44.93 15.55
C PRO A 47 -5.09 -43.97 15.11
N VAL A 48 -5.82 -43.44 16.08
CA VAL A 48 -6.78 -42.34 15.89
C VAL A 48 -5.99 -41.06 15.59
N LEU A 49 -6.31 -40.40 14.48
CA LEU A 49 -5.81 -39.07 14.13
C LEU A 49 -6.51 -37.99 15.00
N PRO A 50 -5.90 -36.81 15.21
CA PRO A 50 -6.58 -35.71 15.89
C PRO A 50 -7.86 -35.31 15.14
N GLU A 51 -8.89 -34.91 15.87
CA GLU A 51 -10.11 -34.35 15.30
C GLU A 51 -9.79 -33.03 14.58
N GLU A 52 -10.45 -32.80 13.44
CA GLU A 52 -10.35 -31.56 12.67
C GLU A 52 -10.95 -30.41 13.50
N GLU A 53 -10.27 -29.25 13.54
CA GLU A 53 -10.89 -28.03 14.05
C GLU A 53 -12.07 -27.66 13.13
N GLU A 54 -13.25 -27.41 13.71
CA GLU A 54 -14.44 -27.04 12.94
C GLU A 54 -14.16 -25.75 12.16
N SER A 55 -14.31 -25.83 10.83
CA SER A 55 -14.16 -24.69 9.93
C SER A 55 -15.17 -23.59 10.27
N ASP A 56 -14.68 -22.36 10.37
CA ASP A 56 -15.49 -21.15 10.51
C ASP A 56 -16.61 -21.12 9.45
N PRO A 57 -17.90 -21.11 9.86
CA PRO A 57 -19.02 -21.19 8.93
C PRO A 57 -19.20 -19.96 8.03
N ASP A 58 -18.52 -18.84 8.31
CA ASP A 58 -18.57 -17.64 7.47
C ASP A 58 -17.49 -17.62 6.35
N ASN A 59 -16.59 -18.63 6.31
CA ASN A 59 -15.62 -18.80 5.23
C ASN A 59 -16.07 -19.85 4.19
N GLU A 60 -17.29 -19.68 3.68
CA GLU A 60 -17.81 -20.53 2.59
C GLU A 60 -17.04 -20.20 1.29
N ILE A 61 -16.10 -21.09 0.91
CA ILE A 61 -15.37 -20.98 -0.35
C ILE A 61 -16.37 -21.17 -1.49
N VAL A 62 -16.86 -20.05 -2.03
CA VAL A 62 -17.69 -20.03 -3.23
C VAL A 62 -16.89 -20.61 -4.39
N ASP A 63 -17.27 -21.81 -4.84
CA ASP A 63 -16.69 -22.51 -5.98
C ASP A 63 -17.06 -21.79 -7.29
N LEU A 64 -16.35 -20.69 -7.57
CA LEU A 64 -16.51 -19.89 -8.77
C LEU A 64 -16.03 -20.68 -10.00
N PRO A 65 -16.66 -20.50 -11.18
CA PRO A 65 -16.13 -21.04 -12.43
C PRO A 65 -14.66 -20.63 -12.62
N ASP A 66 -13.85 -21.56 -13.11
CA ASP A 66 -12.38 -21.42 -13.23
C ASP A 66 -11.95 -20.12 -13.94
N VAL A 67 -12.71 -19.72 -14.97
CA VAL A 67 -12.53 -18.45 -15.71
C VAL A 67 -12.80 -17.19 -14.84
N ALA A 68 -13.79 -17.23 -13.96
CA ALA A 68 -14.09 -16.12 -13.04
C ALA A 68 -13.01 -16.00 -11.96
N LEU A 69 -12.53 -17.13 -11.42
CA LEU A 69 -11.40 -17.14 -10.49
C LEU A 69 -10.11 -16.63 -11.17
N THR A 70 -9.86 -17.04 -12.41
CA THR A 70 -8.75 -16.56 -13.23
C THR A 70 -8.85 -15.05 -13.45
N TYR A 71 -10.03 -14.52 -13.81
CA TYR A 71 -10.26 -13.08 -13.95
C TYR A 71 -9.96 -12.32 -12.64
N ARG A 72 -10.51 -12.78 -11.50
CA ARG A 72 -10.30 -12.14 -10.18
C ARG A 72 -8.83 -12.12 -9.78
N ASN A 73 -8.10 -13.19 -10.09
CA ASN A 73 -6.69 -13.34 -9.78
C ASN A 73 -5.77 -12.50 -10.67
N GLN A 74 -5.99 -12.49 -11.98
CA GLN A 74 -5.09 -11.84 -12.95
C GLN A 74 -5.51 -10.41 -13.29
N CYS A 75 -6.78 -10.17 -13.56
CA CYS A 75 -7.29 -8.90 -14.09
C CYS A 75 -7.91 -8.00 -13.02
N GLY A 76 -8.61 -8.57 -12.04
CA GLY A 76 -9.46 -7.83 -11.08
C GLY A 76 -8.74 -6.76 -10.25
N GLY A 77 -7.42 -6.90 -10.01
CA GLY A 77 -6.63 -5.87 -9.32
C GLY A 77 -6.56 -4.53 -10.06
N CYS A 78 -6.53 -4.57 -11.39
CA CYS A 78 -6.54 -3.39 -12.25
C CYS A 78 -7.95 -3.00 -12.72
N HIS A 79 -8.88 -3.95 -12.76
CA HIS A 79 -10.17 -3.81 -13.45
C HIS A 79 -11.43 -3.88 -12.56
N GLY A 80 -11.27 -4.06 -11.25
CA GLY A 80 -12.38 -4.32 -10.31
C GLY A 80 -12.76 -5.80 -10.30
N GLN A 81 -13.19 -6.32 -9.15
CA GLN A 81 -13.60 -7.72 -9.01
C GLN A 81 -14.94 -7.99 -9.70
N ASP A 82 -15.77 -6.96 -9.81
CA ASP A 82 -17.13 -6.90 -10.35
C ASP A 82 -17.21 -6.71 -11.89
N LEU A 83 -16.07 -6.56 -12.57
CA LEU A 83 -15.92 -6.11 -13.97
C LEU A 83 -16.37 -4.66 -14.22
N GLY A 84 -16.59 -3.85 -13.17
CA GLY A 84 -17.16 -2.50 -13.28
C GLY A 84 -16.31 -1.52 -14.09
N SER A 85 -15.00 -1.76 -14.23
CA SER A 85 -14.17 -0.94 -15.12
C SER A 85 -14.50 -1.08 -16.62
N PHE A 86 -15.24 -2.12 -17.01
CA PHE A 86 -15.64 -2.41 -18.39
C PHE A 86 -17.07 -1.96 -18.73
N VAL A 87 -17.91 -1.76 -17.71
CA VAL A 87 -19.33 -1.38 -17.84
C VAL A 87 -19.48 0.11 -18.21
N GLU A 88 -20.30 0.38 -19.22
CA GLU A 88 -20.64 1.74 -19.70
C GLU A 88 -19.41 2.65 -19.89
N ARG A 89 -18.38 2.11 -20.55
CA ARG A 89 -17.09 2.78 -20.79
C ARG A 89 -16.76 2.86 -22.29
N ASP A 90 -16.07 3.93 -22.67
CA ASP A 90 -15.37 4.00 -23.96
C ASP A 90 -14.10 3.12 -23.94
N TRP A 91 -14.18 1.96 -24.60
CA TRP A 91 -13.06 1.02 -24.69
C TRP A 91 -11.93 1.58 -25.58
N THR A 92 -10.70 1.62 -25.05
CA THR A 92 -9.55 2.24 -25.72
C THR A 92 -9.01 1.43 -26.90
N TYR A 93 -9.16 0.10 -26.86
CA TYR A 93 -8.57 -0.83 -27.84
C TYR A 93 -9.60 -1.63 -28.64
N GLY A 94 -10.88 -1.23 -28.58
CA GLY A 94 -12.01 -1.99 -29.12
C GLY A 94 -12.65 -2.90 -28.06
N ASN A 95 -13.79 -3.49 -28.41
CA ASN A 95 -14.63 -4.30 -27.53
C ASN A 95 -15.26 -5.52 -28.24
N SER A 96 -14.73 -5.91 -29.40
CA SER A 96 -15.03 -7.23 -29.98
C SER A 96 -14.29 -8.33 -29.23
N ALA A 97 -14.72 -9.59 -29.39
CA ALA A 97 -14.01 -10.73 -28.79
C ALA A 97 -12.55 -10.77 -29.27
N GLU A 98 -12.31 -10.49 -30.56
CA GLU A 98 -10.98 -10.39 -31.14
C GLU A 98 -10.13 -9.28 -30.50
N ASP A 99 -10.70 -8.08 -30.26
CA ASP A 99 -9.99 -6.97 -29.61
C ASP A 99 -9.61 -7.31 -28.16
N VAL A 100 -10.52 -7.95 -27.41
CA VAL A 100 -10.30 -8.33 -26.01
C VAL A 100 -9.27 -9.46 -25.91
N ILE A 101 -9.35 -10.48 -26.77
CA ILE A 101 -8.34 -11.55 -26.88
C ILE A 101 -6.96 -10.96 -27.18
N GLN A 102 -6.86 -10.07 -28.18
CA GLN A 102 -5.59 -9.43 -28.54
C GLN A 102 -5.04 -8.58 -27.37
N SER A 103 -5.92 -7.85 -26.66
CA SER A 103 -5.55 -7.03 -25.50
C SER A 103 -4.97 -7.86 -24.36
N ILE A 104 -5.58 -9.01 -24.05
CA ILE A 104 -5.10 -9.93 -23.00
C ILE A 104 -3.81 -10.64 -23.45
N ASN A 105 -3.73 -11.04 -24.72
CA ASN A 105 -2.59 -11.74 -25.28
C ASN A 105 -1.31 -10.87 -25.29
N ASP A 106 -1.36 -9.74 -26.01
CA ASP A 106 -0.21 -8.83 -26.21
C ASP A 106 0.11 -7.98 -24.97
N GLY A 107 -0.92 -7.66 -24.17
CA GLY A 107 -0.87 -6.60 -23.17
C GLY A 107 -0.62 -5.20 -23.76
N TYR A 108 -0.56 -4.21 -22.86
CA TYR A 108 -0.18 -2.84 -23.18
C TYR A 108 0.75 -2.30 -22.09
N SER A 109 2.03 -2.64 -22.20
CA SER A 109 3.07 -2.27 -21.21
C SER A 109 3.17 -0.76 -20.97
N SER A 110 2.91 0.06 -21.99
CA SER A 110 2.82 1.52 -21.86
C SER A 110 1.78 1.99 -20.85
N ASN A 111 0.71 1.19 -20.65
CA ASN A 111 -0.42 1.47 -19.79
C ASN A 111 -0.36 0.69 -18.46
N GLY A 112 0.65 -0.18 -18.28
CA GLY A 112 0.75 -1.09 -17.13
C GLY A 112 -0.09 -2.36 -17.23
N MET A 113 -0.58 -2.73 -18.43
CA MET A 113 -1.23 -4.02 -18.67
C MET A 113 -0.16 -5.02 -19.17
N PRO A 114 0.15 -6.10 -18.44
CA PRO A 114 1.10 -7.12 -18.90
C PRO A 114 0.49 -7.99 -20.02
N ALA A 115 1.37 -8.67 -20.76
CA ALA A 115 1.00 -9.71 -21.71
C ALA A 115 0.69 -11.01 -20.94
N TYR A 116 -0.33 -11.76 -21.34
CA TYR A 116 -0.69 -13.03 -20.71
C TYR A 116 -0.47 -14.26 -21.62
N GLU A 117 0.04 -14.10 -22.84
CA GLU A 117 0.29 -15.23 -23.77
C GLU A 117 1.27 -16.29 -23.25
N SER A 118 2.16 -15.92 -22.32
CA SER A 118 3.09 -16.84 -21.63
C SER A 118 2.51 -17.45 -20.35
N ALA A 119 1.45 -16.85 -19.79
CA ALA A 119 0.82 -17.23 -18.53
C ALA A 119 -0.39 -18.16 -18.72
N LEU A 120 -1.17 -17.90 -19.76
CA LEU A 120 -2.47 -18.51 -20.04
C LEU A 120 -2.45 -19.15 -21.43
N SER A 121 -3.10 -20.30 -21.58
CA SER A 121 -3.33 -20.89 -22.90
C SER A 121 -4.27 -20.03 -23.73
N ALA A 122 -4.22 -20.21 -25.06
CA ALA A 122 -5.12 -19.53 -25.98
C ALA A 122 -6.61 -19.78 -25.66
N GLN A 123 -6.96 -20.95 -25.09
CA GLN A 123 -8.34 -21.24 -24.66
C GLN A 123 -8.70 -20.46 -23.40
N GLU A 124 -7.82 -20.38 -22.40
CA GLU A 124 -8.08 -19.58 -21.19
C GLU A 124 -8.23 -18.09 -21.51
N ILE A 125 -7.48 -17.57 -22.49
CA ILE A 125 -7.62 -16.19 -22.98
C ILE A 125 -8.96 -15.99 -23.72
N GLU A 126 -9.36 -16.93 -24.59
CA GLU A 126 -10.65 -16.90 -25.27
C GLU A 126 -11.82 -17.00 -24.27
N ASP A 127 -11.71 -17.89 -23.28
CA ASP A 127 -12.70 -18.07 -22.22
C ASP A 127 -12.81 -16.81 -21.35
N LEU A 128 -11.68 -16.18 -20.96
CA LEU A 128 -11.66 -14.90 -20.25
C LEU A 128 -12.32 -13.77 -21.05
N ALA A 129 -12.01 -13.64 -22.34
CA ALA A 129 -12.59 -12.62 -23.19
C ALA A 129 -14.11 -12.81 -23.33
N ASN A 130 -14.56 -14.06 -23.53
CA ASN A 130 -15.97 -14.42 -23.57
C ASN A 130 -16.66 -14.19 -22.21
N TYR A 131 -16.01 -14.51 -21.09
CA TYR A 131 -16.51 -14.25 -19.74
C TYR A 131 -16.71 -12.76 -19.50
N ILE A 132 -15.68 -11.93 -19.76
CA ILE A 132 -15.76 -10.46 -19.61
C ILE A 132 -16.93 -9.91 -20.45
N LEU A 133 -17.00 -10.27 -21.73
CA LEU A 133 -18.03 -9.75 -22.65
C LEU A 133 -19.44 -10.25 -22.32
N THR A 134 -19.58 -11.47 -21.81
CA THR A 134 -20.89 -12.04 -21.41
C THR A 134 -21.37 -11.40 -20.10
N GLU A 135 -20.49 -11.28 -19.11
CA GLU A 135 -20.83 -10.74 -17.79
C GLU A 135 -21.18 -9.26 -17.81
N ILE A 136 -20.63 -8.47 -18.74
CA ILE A 136 -20.97 -7.05 -18.86
C ILE A 136 -22.19 -6.80 -19.75
N ASP A 137 -22.69 -7.79 -20.50
CA ASP A 137 -23.82 -7.59 -21.41
C ASP A 137 -25.09 -7.24 -20.63
N GLY A 138 -25.67 -6.08 -20.94
CA GLY A 138 -26.81 -5.53 -20.22
C GLY A 138 -26.54 -5.04 -18.79
N LYS A 139 -25.35 -5.21 -18.21
CA LYS A 139 -24.99 -4.55 -16.94
C LYS A 139 -24.89 -3.04 -17.13
N THR A 140 -25.33 -2.30 -16.13
CA THR A 140 -25.23 -0.84 -16.02
C THR A 140 -24.52 -0.49 -14.72
N LYS A 141 -23.95 0.72 -14.58
CA LYS A 141 -23.30 1.10 -13.32
C LYS A 141 -24.26 1.07 -12.13
N ALA A 142 -25.52 1.43 -12.34
CA ALA A 142 -26.56 1.36 -11.32
C ALA A 142 -26.80 -0.08 -10.81
N MET A 143 -26.65 -1.11 -11.66
CA MET A 143 -26.81 -2.51 -11.23
C MET A 143 -25.64 -2.97 -10.35
N LEU A 144 -24.42 -2.54 -10.66
CA LEU A 144 -23.25 -2.81 -9.79
C LEU A 144 -23.36 -2.06 -8.46
N GLU A 145 -23.92 -0.85 -8.48
CA GLU A 145 -24.22 -0.07 -7.27
C GLU A 145 -25.29 -0.74 -6.39
N GLU A 146 -26.28 -1.43 -6.99
CA GLU A 146 -27.29 -2.25 -6.27
C GLU A 146 -26.74 -3.58 -5.72
N GLU A 147 -25.66 -4.13 -6.28
CA GLU A 147 -25.01 -5.37 -5.80
C GLU A 147 -24.04 -5.13 -4.61
N ASN A 148 -23.67 -3.87 -4.32
CA ASN A 148 -22.89 -3.54 -3.14
C ASN A 148 -23.66 -3.88 -1.84
N PRO A 149 -22.98 -4.38 -0.79
CA PRO A 149 -23.62 -4.67 0.49
C PRO A 149 -24.19 -3.41 1.14
N ASP A 150 -25.36 -3.53 1.77
CA ASP A 150 -25.96 -2.46 2.57
C ASP A 150 -25.17 -2.26 3.88
N LEU A 151 -24.14 -1.44 3.80
CA LEU A 151 -23.30 -1.04 4.93
C LEU A 151 -23.87 0.16 5.72
N SER A 152 -25.17 0.46 5.60
CA SER A 152 -25.83 1.52 6.38
C SER A 152 -26.13 1.13 7.84
N GLY A 153 -26.02 -0.17 8.16
CA GLY A 153 -26.25 -0.72 9.48
C GLY A 153 -25.06 -0.67 10.45
N LEU A 154 -25.19 -1.43 11.54
CA LEU A 154 -24.07 -1.71 12.45
C LEU A 154 -23.18 -2.80 11.85
N ILE A 155 -21.88 -2.53 11.81
CA ILE A 155 -20.81 -3.41 11.37
C ILE A 155 -20.05 -3.88 12.60
N SER A 156 -19.92 -5.18 12.75
CA SER A 156 -19.09 -5.78 13.80
C SER A 156 -17.67 -5.98 13.29
N SER A 157 -16.71 -5.58 14.12
CA SER A 157 -15.33 -6.08 14.08
C SER A 157 -15.12 -7.04 15.25
N ASP A 158 -13.96 -7.71 15.29
CA ASP A 158 -13.52 -8.58 16.39
C ASP A 158 -13.57 -7.89 17.77
N ASP A 159 -13.37 -6.58 17.81
CA ASP A 159 -13.12 -5.82 19.04
C ASP A 159 -14.16 -4.72 19.34
N LEU A 160 -14.87 -4.21 18.33
CA LEU A 160 -15.90 -3.17 18.50
C LEU A 160 -17.00 -3.24 17.43
N THR A 161 -18.13 -2.59 17.71
CA THR A 161 -19.18 -2.33 16.71
C THR A 161 -19.10 -0.87 16.26
N PHE A 162 -19.25 -0.63 14.96
CA PHE A 162 -19.24 0.70 14.37
C PHE A 162 -20.28 0.81 13.26
N ARG A 163 -20.49 2.01 12.73
CA ARG A 163 -21.28 2.23 11.50
C ARG A 163 -20.52 3.12 10.54
N LEU A 164 -20.92 3.09 9.28
CA LEU A 164 -20.42 4.05 8.30
C LEU A 164 -21.24 5.33 8.32
N GLU A 165 -20.57 6.45 8.07
CA GLU A 165 -21.19 7.72 7.73
C GLU A 165 -20.58 8.23 6.43
N THR A 166 -21.34 8.15 5.34
CA THR A 166 -20.98 8.85 4.09
C THR A 166 -20.96 10.36 4.36
N ILE A 167 -19.80 10.98 4.15
CA ILE A 167 -19.62 12.42 4.21
C ILE A 167 -20.02 13.03 2.87
N THR A 168 -19.58 12.43 1.75
CA THR A 168 -20.06 12.75 0.40
C THR A 168 -19.83 11.56 -0.54
N ASP A 169 -20.71 11.44 -1.52
CA ASP A 169 -20.65 10.55 -2.68
C ASP A 169 -20.59 11.34 -4.01
N GLU A 170 -20.42 12.66 -3.93
CA GLU A 170 -20.37 13.58 -5.08
C GLU A 170 -18.95 13.81 -5.63
N ILE A 171 -17.93 13.09 -5.15
CA ILE A 171 -16.55 13.28 -5.62
C ILE A 171 -16.45 12.79 -7.07
N PRO A 172 -16.12 13.68 -8.04
CA PRO A 172 -16.03 13.27 -9.43
C PRO A 172 -14.84 12.34 -9.65
N GLY A 173 -14.89 11.56 -10.73
CA GLY A 173 -13.73 10.78 -11.20
C GLY A 173 -13.24 9.74 -10.19
N ILE A 174 -11.93 9.75 -9.91
CA ILE A 174 -11.29 8.81 -8.98
C ILE A 174 -10.64 9.63 -7.86
N PRO A 175 -11.15 9.61 -6.61
CA PRO A 175 -10.43 10.20 -5.48
C PRO A 175 -9.05 9.55 -5.34
N TRP A 176 -8.05 10.26 -4.80
CA TRP A 176 -6.72 9.68 -4.59
C TRP A 176 -6.18 9.87 -3.17
N GLY A 177 -6.10 11.12 -2.70
CA GLY A 177 -5.59 11.48 -1.38
C GLY A 177 -6.59 12.36 -0.62
N ILE A 178 -6.57 12.27 0.69
CA ILE A 178 -7.36 13.15 1.59
C ILE A 178 -6.49 13.82 2.65
N GLU A 179 -6.90 15.00 3.09
CA GLU A 179 -6.27 15.69 4.22
C GLU A 179 -7.30 16.56 4.96
N GLN A 180 -7.46 16.38 6.27
CA GLN A 180 -8.37 17.19 7.08
C GLN A 180 -7.71 18.51 7.52
N LEU A 181 -8.34 19.64 7.18
CA LEU A 181 -7.95 20.96 7.64
C LEU A 181 -8.29 21.15 9.14
N PRO A 182 -7.60 22.05 9.87
CA PRO A 182 -7.86 22.31 11.30
C PRO A 182 -9.29 22.77 11.65
N ASN A 183 -10.09 23.15 10.64
CA ASN A 183 -11.50 23.52 10.81
C ASN A 183 -12.49 22.36 10.58
N GLY A 184 -12.00 21.13 10.35
CA GLY A 184 -12.78 19.92 10.10
C GLY A 184 -13.16 19.67 8.63
N GLU A 185 -12.96 20.64 7.74
CA GLU A 185 -13.18 20.47 6.30
C GLU A 185 -12.07 19.58 5.70
N ILE A 186 -12.37 18.82 4.65
CA ILE A 186 -11.45 17.82 4.11
C ILE A 186 -11.08 18.16 2.67
N LEU A 187 -9.78 18.29 2.39
CA LEU A 187 -9.25 18.33 1.03
C LEU A 187 -9.31 16.93 0.42
N VAL A 188 -9.73 16.84 -0.84
CA VAL A 188 -9.76 15.59 -1.61
C VAL A 188 -9.19 15.83 -2.99
N THR A 189 -8.16 15.10 -3.37
CA THR A 189 -7.64 15.10 -4.75
C THR A 189 -8.36 14.08 -5.63
N GLU A 190 -8.44 14.41 -6.91
CA GLU A 190 -9.04 13.59 -7.95
C GLU A 190 -8.00 13.34 -9.06
N ARG A 191 -7.84 12.07 -9.47
CA ARG A 191 -6.73 11.64 -10.34
C ARG A 191 -6.77 12.24 -11.76
N GLY A 192 -7.93 12.63 -12.25
CA GLY A 192 -8.12 13.44 -13.47
C GLY A 192 -7.46 14.82 -13.41
N GLY A 193 -7.27 15.37 -12.20
CA GLY A 193 -6.55 16.62 -11.94
C GLY A 193 -7.28 17.61 -11.03
N GLY A 194 -8.47 17.27 -10.52
CA GLY A 194 -9.23 18.16 -9.63
C GLY A 194 -8.74 18.12 -8.18
N LEU A 195 -8.85 19.26 -7.48
CA LEU A 195 -8.76 19.32 -6.01
C LEU A 195 -10.09 19.89 -5.50
N PHE A 196 -10.64 19.28 -4.47
CA PHE A 196 -11.93 19.64 -3.91
C PHE A 196 -11.83 19.84 -2.40
N LEU A 197 -12.72 20.69 -1.88
CA LEU A 197 -12.96 20.90 -0.46
C LEU A 197 -14.33 20.31 -0.12
N VAL A 198 -14.35 19.32 0.76
CA VAL A 198 -15.55 18.79 1.40
C VAL A 198 -15.81 19.63 2.64
N HIS A 199 -16.86 20.46 2.58
CA HIS A 199 -17.25 21.33 3.66
C HIS A 199 -17.92 20.55 4.81
N ASN A 200 -17.89 21.12 6.02
CA ASN A 200 -18.58 20.57 7.20
C ASN A 200 -20.10 20.36 7.02
N ASN A 201 -20.72 20.99 6.02
CA ASN A 201 -22.13 20.77 5.65
C ASN A 201 -22.32 19.70 4.56
N LYS A 202 -21.29 18.89 4.28
CA LYS A 202 -21.23 17.81 3.28
C LYS A 202 -21.24 18.24 1.81
N GLN A 203 -21.20 19.55 1.53
CA GLN A 203 -21.11 20.05 0.15
C GLN A 203 -19.68 20.01 -0.37
N LEU A 204 -19.52 19.71 -1.66
CA LEU A 204 -18.25 19.76 -2.37
C LEU A 204 -18.06 21.13 -3.04
N SER A 205 -16.83 21.66 -3.03
CA SER A 205 -16.45 22.79 -3.89
C SER A 205 -15.07 22.59 -4.51
N GLU A 206 -14.88 23.04 -5.74
CA GLU A 206 -13.58 22.94 -6.43
C GLU A 206 -12.59 23.99 -5.89
N ILE A 207 -11.34 23.58 -5.72
CA ILE A 207 -10.19 24.46 -5.45
C ILE A 207 -9.41 24.64 -6.75
N THR A 208 -9.31 25.89 -7.18
CA THR A 208 -8.62 26.28 -8.41
C THR A 208 -7.12 26.56 -8.17
N GLY A 209 -6.33 26.68 -9.23
CA GLY A 209 -4.89 26.98 -9.13
C GLY A 209 -3.97 25.76 -8.92
N VAL A 210 -4.49 24.54 -8.98
CA VAL A 210 -3.71 23.30 -8.92
C VAL A 210 -2.63 23.21 -10.03
N PRO A 211 -1.50 22.50 -9.80
CA PRO A 211 -0.51 22.26 -10.84
C PRO A 211 -1.09 21.38 -11.97
N ALA A 212 -0.69 21.67 -13.21
CA ALA A 212 -1.12 20.88 -14.36
C ALA A 212 -0.50 19.47 -14.35
N ALA A 213 -1.33 18.47 -14.02
CA ALA A 213 -0.97 17.06 -13.98
C ALA A 213 -1.25 16.32 -15.30
N VAL A 214 -0.53 15.22 -15.55
CA VAL A 214 -0.72 14.34 -16.71
C VAL A 214 -1.53 13.11 -16.31
N SER A 215 -2.85 13.22 -16.36
CA SER A 215 -3.73 12.08 -16.04
C SER A 215 -3.66 11.00 -17.13
N GLN A 216 -2.79 10.01 -16.93
CA GLN A 216 -2.55 8.87 -17.83
C GLN A 216 -2.15 7.65 -17.01
N GLY A 217 -2.82 6.52 -17.22
CA GLY A 217 -2.63 5.29 -16.44
C GLY A 217 -2.91 5.52 -14.95
N GLN A 218 -1.90 5.29 -14.12
CA GLN A 218 -1.92 5.56 -12.67
C GLN A 218 -1.54 7.00 -12.32
N GLY A 219 -1.10 7.81 -13.30
CA GLY A 219 -0.70 9.20 -13.10
C GLY A 219 -1.91 10.12 -13.01
N GLY A 220 -1.75 11.20 -12.23
CA GLY A 220 -2.77 12.22 -12.03
C GLY A 220 -2.27 13.38 -11.19
N LEU A 221 -3.21 14.15 -10.64
CA LEU A 221 -3.02 14.77 -9.32
C LEU A 221 -3.20 13.64 -8.30
N LEU A 222 -2.27 13.50 -7.36
CA LEU A 222 -2.17 12.31 -6.51
C LEU A 222 -2.40 12.71 -5.06
N ASP A 223 -1.37 12.88 -4.25
CA ASP A 223 -1.53 13.12 -2.82
C ASP A 223 -1.77 14.59 -2.49
N VAL A 224 -2.41 14.84 -1.34
CA VAL A 224 -2.56 16.16 -0.72
C VAL A 224 -2.16 16.08 0.74
N LEU A 225 -1.42 17.09 1.22
CA LEU A 225 -0.97 17.17 2.60
C LEU A 225 -0.87 18.66 3.01
N ILE A 226 -1.18 19.00 4.26
CA ILE A 226 -0.96 20.36 4.78
C ILE A 226 0.33 20.45 5.58
N HIS A 227 0.87 21.66 5.70
CA HIS A 227 2.00 21.90 6.59
C HIS A 227 1.61 21.70 8.06
N PRO A 228 2.47 21.18 8.95
CA PRO A 228 2.17 21.06 10.39
C PRO A 228 1.83 22.40 11.09
N ASP A 229 2.24 23.53 10.49
CA ASP A 229 1.94 24.91 10.92
C ASP A 229 0.87 25.59 10.03
N PHE A 230 -0.09 24.81 9.50
CA PHE A 230 -1.08 25.28 8.51
C PHE A 230 -1.88 26.50 8.99
N GLU A 231 -2.25 26.57 10.28
CA GLU A 231 -3.01 27.70 10.82
C GLU A 231 -2.29 29.06 10.67
N ASN A 232 -0.96 29.06 10.59
CA ASN A 232 -0.14 30.28 10.47
C ASN A 232 0.33 30.55 9.04
N ASN A 233 0.48 29.54 8.18
CA ASN A 233 1.05 29.69 6.83
C ASN A 233 0.15 29.27 5.66
N ALA A 234 -0.93 28.52 5.93
CA ALA A 234 -1.87 27.96 4.96
C ALA A 234 -1.21 27.16 3.80
N PHE A 235 -0.04 26.54 4.03
CA PHE A 235 0.66 25.80 2.99
C PHE A 235 0.07 24.40 2.75
N VAL A 236 -0.22 24.12 1.48
CA VAL A 236 -0.69 22.82 0.95
C VAL A 236 0.38 22.25 0.03
N TYR A 237 0.59 20.95 0.12
CA TYR A 237 1.47 20.16 -0.72
C TYR A 237 0.63 19.25 -1.60
N LEU A 238 1.03 19.14 -2.87
CA LEU A 238 0.37 18.30 -3.86
C LEU A 238 1.43 17.48 -4.59
N SER A 239 1.30 16.17 -4.58
CA SER A 239 2.10 15.30 -5.45
C SER A 239 1.35 15.06 -6.77
N TYR A 240 2.09 15.01 -7.88
CA TYR A 240 1.48 14.92 -9.20
C TYR A 240 2.42 14.35 -10.27
N SER A 241 1.80 13.84 -11.32
CA SER A 241 2.46 13.43 -12.57
C SER A 241 2.82 14.65 -13.43
N ARG A 242 4.08 15.08 -13.36
CA ARG A 242 4.60 16.24 -14.10
C ARG A 242 5.14 15.84 -15.47
N ALA A 243 4.65 16.48 -16.52
CA ALA A 243 5.18 16.35 -17.88
C ALA A 243 6.65 16.81 -17.99
N ASN A 244 7.46 16.15 -18.82
CA ASN A 244 8.74 16.69 -19.25
C ASN A 244 8.49 17.93 -20.13
N PRO A 245 9.02 19.13 -19.79
CA PRO A 245 8.82 20.34 -20.58
C PRO A 245 9.39 20.26 -22.02
N ASN A 246 10.26 19.28 -22.30
CA ASN A 246 10.89 19.09 -23.61
C ASN A 246 10.38 17.85 -24.38
N ASN A 247 9.58 16.98 -23.75
CA ASN A 247 9.00 15.78 -24.39
C ASN A 247 7.65 15.41 -23.77
N SER A 248 6.54 15.69 -24.45
CA SER A 248 5.18 15.40 -23.94
C SER A 248 4.89 13.90 -23.72
N SER A 249 5.70 13.00 -24.28
CA SER A 249 5.58 11.56 -24.06
C SER A 249 6.26 11.07 -22.77
N GLU A 250 6.92 11.96 -22.02
CA GLU A 250 7.60 11.61 -20.76
C GLU A 250 6.99 12.39 -19.58
N ARG A 251 6.89 11.73 -18.43
CA ARG A 251 6.44 12.35 -17.17
C ARG A 251 7.12 11.71 -15.96
N THR A 252 7.07 12.38 -14.80
CA THR A 252 7.55 11.85 -13.52
C THR A 252 6.84 12.43 -12.31
N THR A 253 7.02 11.81 -11.15
CA THR A 253 6.50 12.28 -9.87
C THR A 253 7.15 13.61 -9.49
N ALA A 254 6.33 14.58 -9.09
CA ALA A 254 6.77 15.88 -8.61
C ALA A 254 5.92 16.31 -7.41
N VAL A 255 6.42 17.26 -6.63
CA VAL A 255 5.67 17.89 -5.52
C VAL A 255 5.64 19.39 -5.73
N ALA A 256 4.44 19.96 -5.66
CA ALA A 256 4.22 21.39 -5.57
C ALA A 256 3.84 21.77 -4.14
N ARG A 257 4.39 22.90 -3.66
CA ARG A 257 3.87 23.63 -2.49
C ARG A 257 3.10 24.84 -2.99
N ALA A 258 1.96 25.11 -2.39
CA ALA A 258 1.15 26.30 -2.65
C ALA A 258 0.55 26.82 -1.33
N ARG A 259 -0.13 27.95 -1.37
CA ARG A 259 -0.85 28.51 -0.22
C ARG A 259 -2.34 28.57 -0.52
N LEU A 260 -3.19 28.13 0.41
CA LEU A 260 -4.64 28.13 0.25
C LEU A 260 -5.23 29.51 0.61
N GLU A 261 -5.89 30.15 -0.35
CA GLU A 261 -6.64 31.40 -0.16
C GLU A 261 -8.10 31.20 -0.58
N GLY A 262 -8.94 30.74 0.35
CA GLY A 262 -10.31 30.31 0.04
C GLY A 262 -10.29 29.12 -0.91
N ASN A 263 -11.01 29.19 -2.02
CA ASN A 263 -11.09 28.13 -3.05
C ASN A 263 -10.02 28.26 -4.15
N ASN A 264 -8.84 28.78 -3.83
CA ASN A 264 -7.75 28.90 -4.79
C ASN A 264 -6.38 28.69 -4.14
N LEU A 265 -5.50 27.97 -4.84
CA LEU A 265 -4.09 27.86 -4.53
C LEU A 265 -3.31 29.00 -5.18
N VAL A 266 -2.56 29.75 -4.38
CA VAL A 266 -1.64 30.81 -4.81
C VAL A 266 -0.19 30.42 -4.54
N ASP A 267 0.75 31.19 -5.09
CA ASP A 267 2.19 31.05 -4.86
C ASP A 267 2.75 29.64 -5.18
N VAL A 268 2.12 28.93 -6.12
CA VAL A 268 2.42 27.53 -6.49
C VAL A 268 3.86 27.37 -6.99
N GLN A 269 4.63 26.55 -6.30
CA GLN A 269 6.05 26.29 -6.55
C GLN A 269 6.33 24.79 -6.57
N ASN A 270 6.94 24.28 -7.63
CA ASN A 270 7.45 22.91 -7.66
C ASN A 270 8.71 22.80 -6.78
N ILE A 271 8.61 22.12 -5.66
CA ILE A 271 9.71 21.92 -4.68
C ILE A 271 10.51 20.62 -4.92
N PHE A 272 9.91 19.62 -5.59
CA PHE A 272 10.57 18.34 -5.89
C PHE A 272 10.22 17.82 -7.28
N THR A 273 11.13 17.08 -7.92
CA THR A 273 10.89 16.37 -9.18
C THR A 273 11.80 15.15 -9.25
N ALA A 274 11.21 13.96 -9.34
CA ALA A 274 11.94 12.70 -9.38
C ALA A 274 12.52 12.44 -10.78
N LEU A 275 13.76 12.85 -11.03
CA LEU A 275 14.43 12.63 -12.31
C LEU A 275 15.00 11.19 -12.43
N PRO A 276 15.03 10.61 -13.64
CA PRO A 276 14.65 11.17 -14.94
C PRO A 276 13.13 11.26 -15.20
N TYR A 277 12.74 12.04 -16.21
CA TYR A 277 11.42 11.90 -16.83
C TYR A 277 11.39 10.63 -17.69
N LEU A 278 10.28 9.89 -17.66
CA LEU A 278 10.18 8.56 -18.29
C LEU A 278 8.89 8.40 -19.10
N ASN A 279 8.97 7.66 -20.20
CA ASN A 279 7.82 7.26 -21.02
C ASN A 279 7.10 6.05 -20.41
N SER A 280 6.60 6.23 -19.19
CA SER A 280 5.78 5.25 -18.45
C SER A 280 4.54 5.93 -17.86
N THR A 281 3.44 5.19 -17.68
CA THR A 281 2.21 5.68 -17.05
C THR A 281 1.85 4.95 -15.75
N HIS A 282 2.78 4.20 -15.16
CA HIS A 282 2.58 3.44 -13.93
C HIS A 282 3.70 3.68 -12.90
N HIS A 283 3.47 3.15 -11.69
CA HIS A 283 4.34 3.14 -10.51
C HIS A 283 4.89 4.50 -10.09
N TYR A 284 4.03 5.50 -9.94
CA TYR A 284 4.44 6.85 -9.50
C TYR A 284 4.78 6.91 -8.00
N GLY A 285 4.36 5.95 -7.18
CA GLY A 285 4.29 6.10 -5.72
C GLY A 285 3.43 7.32 -5.37
N SER A 286 4.10 8.40 -4.95
CA SER A 286 3.62 9.77 -4.76
C SER A 286 2.96 10.11 -3.43
N ARG A 287 3.00 9.23 -2.43
CA ARG A 287 2.54 9.57 -1.08
C ARG A 287 3.49 10.58 -0.42
N LEU A 288 2.94 11.45 0.42
CA LEU A 288 3.63 12.48 1.20
C LEU A 288 3.42 12.24 2.70
N THR A 289 4.42 12.57 3.52
CA THR A 289 4.28 12.53 4.98
C THR A 289 5.27 13.52 5.61
N PHE A 290 4.84 14.32 6.59
CA PHE A 290 5.75 15.10 7.44
C PHE A 290 6.17 14.26 8.65
N ASP A 291 7.45 14.32 9.05
CA ASP A 291 7.85 13.82 10.38
C ASP A 291 7.71 14.88 11.48
N ASN A 292 7.88 14.43 12.73
CA ASN A 292 7.87 15.29 13.92
C ASN A 292 9.03 16.31 13.98
N ASN A 293 9.97 16.29 13.03
CA ASN A 293 11.07 17.25 12.92
C ASN A 293 10.83 18.27 11.79
N GLY A 294 9.75 18.16 11.01
CA GLY A 294 9.42 19.03 9.89
C GLY A 294 10.09 18.64 8.56
N TYR A 295 10.62 17.42 8.44
CA TYR A 295 11.04 16.89 7.14
C TYR A 295 9.84 16.34 6.38
N LEU A 296 9.77 16.62 5.08
CA LEU A 296 8.79 16.06 4.16
C LEU A 296 9.38 14.83 3.48
N TYR A 297 8.67 13.72 3.57
CA TYR A 297 8.98 12.47 2.89
C TYR A 297 8.12 12.34 1.63
N VAL A 298 8.72 11.82 0.55
CA VAL A 298 8.07 11.68 -0.76
C VAL A 298 8.35 10.29 -1.31
N SER A 299 7.30 9.50 -1.55
CA SER A 299 7.43 8.16 -2.13
C SER A 299 7.52 8.23 -3.67
N VAL A 300 8.40 7.44 -4.29
CA VAL A 300 8.53 7.36 -5.76
C VAL A 300 8.77 5.93 -6.21
N GLY A 301 7.83 5.35 -6.95
CA GLY A 301 7.98 3.99 -7.50
C GLY A 301 8.98 3.88 -8.65
N ASP A 302 9.22 2.65 -9.11
CA ASP A 302 10.23 2.27 -10.11
C ASP A 302 9.86 2.64 -11.56
N ARG A 303 8.63 3.14 -11.76
CA ARG A 303 8.07 3.52 -13.06
C ARG A 303 8.04 2.40 -14.11
N GLY A 304 8.13 1.13 -13.69
CA GLY A 304 8.25 -0.05 -14.55
C GLY A 304 9.68 -0.39 -14.99
N TYR A 305 10.68 0.39 -14.58
CA TYR A 305 12.09 0.21 -14.95
C TYR A 305 12.82 -0.61 -13.89
N ARG A 306 12.23 -1.76 -13.55
CA ARG A 306 12.63 -2.69 -12.49
C ARG A 306 14.14 -2.93 -12.45
N ASP A 307 14.71 -3.33 -13.57
CA ASP A 307 16.10 -3.80 -13.67
C ASP A 307 17.10 -2.65 -13.94
N VAL A 308 16.70 -1.39 -13.74
CA VAL A 308 17.48 -0.19 -14.11
C VAL A 308 17.66 0.81 -12.98
N TYR A 309 16.60 1.12 -12.21
CA TYR A 309 16.62 2.27 -11.29
C TYR A 309 16.56 1.97 -9.78
N PRO A 310 15.73 1.04 -9.26
CA PRO A 310 15.51 0.86 -7.82
C PRO A 310 16.77 0.72 -6.98
N GLN A 311 17.76 -0.06 -7.46
CA GLN A 311 19.04 -0.29 -6.78
C GLN A 311 20.10 0.79 -7.05
N GLU A 312 19.95 1.57 -8.12
CA GLU A 312 20.92 2.62 -8.49
C GLU A 312 20.61 3.94 -7.78
N LEU A 313 21.66 4.60 -7.27
CA LEU A 313 21.54 5.83 -6.46
C LEU A 313 21.64 7.13 -7.27
N ASP A 314 21.98 7.06 -8.56
CA ASP A 314 22.20 8.23 -9.44
C ASP A 314 20.91 8.86 -9.99
N ASN A 315 19.76 8.33 -9.57
CA ASN A 315 18.42 8.68 -10.01
C ASN A 315 17.44 8.70 -8.82
N ALA A 316 16.24 9.22 -9.05
CA ALA A 316 15.22 9.40 -8.02
C ALA A 316 14.05 8.37 -8.10
N ILE A 317 14.24 7.25 -8.80
CA ILE A 317 13.18 6.31 -9.20
C ILE A 317 13.30 5.00 -8.41
N GLY A 318 12.19 4.50 -7.85
CA GLY A 318 12.18 3.35 -6.92
C GLY A 318 12.89 3.67 -5.59
N LYS A 319 12.44 4.75 -4.93
CA LYS A 319 13.07 5.40 -3.76
C LYS A 319 12.02 6.01 -2.83
N ILE A 320 12.39 6.21 -1.57
CA ILE A 320 11.75 7.19 -0.69
C ILE A 320 12.73 8.36 -0.51
N HIS A 321 12.24 9.58 -0.64
CA HIS A 321 13.05 10.81 -0.52
C HIS A 321 12.70 11.58 0.75
N ARG A 322 13.69 12.26 1.33
CA ARG A 322 13.51 13.20 2.45
C ARG A 322 14.02 14.58 2.07
N ILE A 323 13.16 15.58 2.19
CA ILE A 323 13.42 16.99 1.88
C ILE A 323 12.93 17.90 3.01
N HIS A 324 13.33 19.17 3.02
CA HIS A 324 12.67 20.21 3.81
C HIS A 324 11.33 20.61 3.18
N ASP A 325 10.48 21.30 3.94
CA ASP A 325 9.17 21.82 3.50
C ASP A 325 9.25 22.72 2.25
N ASP A 326 10.40 23.37 2.02
CA ASP A 326 10.65 24.23 0.86
C ASP A 326 11.37 23.53 -0.30
N GLY A 327 11.67 22.24 -0.18
CA GLY A 327 12.42 21.46 -1.17
C GLY A 327 13.94 21.53 -1.04
N GLN A 328 14.50 22.25 -0.05
CA GLN A 328 15.92 22.12 0.26
C GLN A 328 16.26 20.69 0.70
N ILE A 329 17.49 20.25 0.44
CA ILE A 329 17.93 18.90 0.78
C ILE A 329 18.65 18.88 2.15
N PRO A 330 18.19 18.09 3.13
CA PRO A 330 18.86 17.94 4.41
C PRO A 330 20.30 17.43 4.25
N THR A 331 21.24 18.10 4.90
CA THR A 331 22.68 17.78 4.79
C THR A 331 23.08 16.50 5.53
N ASP A 332 22.17 15.99 6.37
CA ASP A 332 22.26 14.73 7.11
C ASP A 332 21.57 13.55 6.37
N ASN A 333 21.05 13.75 5.15
CA ASN A 333 20.56 12.63 4.34
C ASN A 333 21.68 11.58 4.11
N PRO A 334 21.35 10.27 4.12
CA PRO A 334 22.33 9.18 4.15
C PRO A 334 23.29 9.20 2.96
N PHE A 335 22.82 9.65 1.79
CA PHE A 335 23.61 9.71 0.56
C PHE A 335 24.09 11.13 0.19
N TYR A 336 23.92 12.14 1.05
CA TYR A 336 24.21 13.55 0.73
C TYR A 336 25.66 13.81 0.27
N ASN A 337 26.62 13.06 0.81
CA ASN A 337 28.04 13.19 0.48
C ASN A 337 28.54 12.07 -0.47
N THR A 338 27.64 11.22 -0.98
CA THR A 338 27.98 10.10 -1.87
C THR A 338 28.12 10.61 -3.30
N SER A 339 29.32 10.49 -3.87
CA SER A 339 29.62 11.04 -5.20
C SER A 339 28.75 10.39 -6.28
N GLY A 340 27.91 11.20 -6.92
CA GLY A 340 27.02 10.77 -8.00
C GLY A 340 25.61 10.35 -7.55
N ALA A 341 25.37 10.23 -6.25
CA ALA A 341 24.03 9.90 -5.73
C ALA A 341 23.08 11.11 -5.79
N VAL A 342 21.77 10.84 -5.81
CA VAL A 342 20.73 11.85 -5.59
C VAL A 342 20.61 12.12 -4.09
N ASN A 343 21.04 13.32 -3.67
CA ASN A 343 21.14 13.70 -2.26
C ASN A 343 19.80 13.65 -1.48
N SER A 344 18.64 13.64 -2.14
CA SER A 344 17.32 13.53 -1.49
C SER A 344 16.96 12.11 -1.05
N ILE A 345 17.67 11.08 -1.51
CA ILE A 345 17.34 9.67 -1.18
C ILE A 345 17.44 9.46 0.34
N PHE A 346 16.38 8.87 0.90
CA PHE A 346 16.31 8.38 2.27
C PHE A 346 16.42 6.85 2.31
N THR A 347 15.61 6.14 1.52
CA THR A 347 15.74 4.69 1.25
C THR A 347 15.65 4.40 -0.25
N TYR A 348 16.09 3.20 -0.64
CA TYR A 348 16.08 2.75 -2.02
C TYR A 348 15.68 1.28 -2.13
N GLY A 349 15.54 0.76 -3.36
CA GLY A 349 15.09 -0.61 -3.58
C GLY A 349 13.60 -0.80 -3.37
N THR A 350 12.77 0.16 -3.81
CA THR A 350 11.30 0.16 -3.68
C THR A 350 10.66 0.00 -5.06
N ARG A 351 9.53 -0.71 -5.19
CA ARG A 351 8.77 -0.92 -6.43
C ARG A 351 7.68 0.12 -6.64
N ASN A 352 6.65 0.19 -5.79
CA ASN A 352 5.54 1.14 -5.96
C ASN A 352 4.86 1.51 -4.63
N PRO A 353 5.45 2.45 -3.87
CA PRO A 353 5.00 2.83 -2.54
C PRO A 353 3.76 3.72 -2.58
N GLN A 354 2.59 3.18 -2.24
CA GLN A 354 1.29 3.88 -2.30
C GLN A 354 0.83 4.40 -0.92
N GLY A 355 1.27 3.76 0.16
CA GLY A 355 1.00 4.15 1.55
C GLY A 355 2.26 4.63 2.25
N MET A 356 2.10 5.61 3.14
CA MET A 356 3.08 6.00 4.15
C MET A 356 2.34 6.54 5.36
N SER A 357 2.85 6.24 6.56
CA SER A 357 2.30 6.77 7.81
C SER A 357 3.38 6.84 8.89
N LEU A 358 3.25 7.76 9.84
CA LEU A 358 4.06 7.70 11.06
C LEU A 358 3.38 6.77 12.07
N HIS A 359 4.15 5.89 12.70
CA HIS A 359 3.71 5.22 13.91
C HIS A 359 3.52 6.26 15.04
N PRO A 360 2.34 6.36 15.66
CA PRO A 360 1.95 7.52 16.49
C PRO A 360 2.79 7.68 17.77
N GLU A 361 3.25 6.57 18.36
CA GLU A 361 4.05 6.63 19.59
C GLU A 361 5.57 6.76 19.35
N THR A 362 6.13 6.10 18.33
CA THR A 362 7.57 6.06 18.07
C THR A 362 8.04 7.13 17.08
N GLY A 363 7.14 7.64 16.23
CA GLY A 363 7.48 8.53 15.11
C GLY A 363 8.25 7.82 13.97
N ALA A 364 8.34 6.49 13.98
CA ALA A 364 8.94 5.74 12.88
C ALA A 364 8.09 5.89 11.61
N LEU A 365 8.74 6.06 10.45
CA LEU A 365 8.05 6.11 9.16
C LEU A 365 7.82 4.70 8.64
N TRP A 366 6.56 4.38 8.39
CA TRP A 366 6.12 3.14 7.78
C TRP A 366 5.62 3.40 6.37
N GLU A 367 5.70 2.39 5.53
CA GLU A 367 5.45 2.45 4.09
C GLU A 367 4.73 1.18 3.64
N GLY A 368 3.92 1.27 2.58
CA GLY A 368 3.18 0.14 2.01
C GLY A 368 3.16 0.18 0.49
N GLU A 369 3.64 -0.89 -0.13
CA GLU A 369 3.83 -0.97 -1.58
C GLU A 369 3.17 -2.16 -2.28
N HIS A 370 2.90 -1.97 -3.57
CA HIS A 370 2.50 -3.05 -4.46
C HIS A 370 3.73 -3.85 -4.90
N GLY A 371 3.67 -5.18 -4.70
CA GLY A 371 4.47 -6.16 -5.40
C GLY A 371 3.98 -6.41 -6.84
N PRO A 372 4.65 -7.32 -7.58
CA PRO A 372 4.21 -7.76 -8.90
C PRO A 372 2.96 -8.68 -8.80
N GLN A 373 3.07 -9.98 -9.11
CA GLN A 373 2.01 -10.93 -8.81
C GLN A 373 2.29 -11.56 -7.44
N GLY A 374 1.66 -11.02 -6.39
CA GLY A 374 2.07 -11.29 -5.01
C GLY A 374 3.23 -10.41 -4.57
N GLY A 375 3.58 -10.47 -3.29
CA GLY A 375 4.68 -9.72 -2.70
C GLY A 375 4.39 -8.24 -2.52
N ASP A 376 3.15 -7.89 -2.21
CA ASP A 376 2.86 -6.58 -1.61
C ASP A 376 3.44 -6.57 -0.19
N GLU A 377 3.89 -5.42 0.29
CA GLU A 377 4.72 -5.33 1.50
C GLU A 377 4.32 -4.14 2.39
N ILE A 378 4.54 -4.27 3.71
CA ILE A 378 4.63 -3.17 4.66
C ILE A 378 6.06 -3.11 5.19
N ASN A 379 6.66 -1.92 5.15
CA ASN A 379 8.05 -1.67 5.50
C ASN A 379 8.19 -0.63 6.62
N ILE A 380 9.25 -0.74 7.43
CA ILE A 380 9.72 0.32 8.32
C ILE A 380 10.96 0.96 7.68
N LEU A 381 10.97 2.28 7.54
CA LEU A 381 12.01 2.99 6.81
C LEU A 381 13.02 3.64 7.76
N GLU A 382 14.29 3.21 7.70
CA GLU A 382 15.41 3.89 8.33
C GLU A 382 16.39 4.49 7.32
N ALA A 383 17.18 5.48 7.74
CA ALA A 383 18.00 6.28 6.85
C ALA A 383 19.15 5.47 6.21
N GLY A 384 19.05 5.23 4.90
CA GLY A 384 20.04 4.53 4.09
C GLY A 384 19.66 3.09 3.73
N ASN A 385 18.50 2.61 4.19
CA ASN A 385 18.05 1.23 3.99
C ASN A 385 17.82 0.91 2.51
N ASN A 386 18.05 -0.37 2.19
CA ASN A 386 17.73 -0.98 0.91
C ASN A 386 16.55 -1.94 1.11
N ASN A 387 15.36 -1.55 0.64
CA ASN A 387 14.15 -2.37 0.69
C ASN A 387 14.21 -3.54 -0.34
N GLY A 388 15.29 -3.67 -1.10
CA GLY A 388 15.65 -4.90 -1.78
C GLY A 388 15.07 -5.13 -3.18
N TRP A 389 13.99 -4.46 -3.58
CA TRP A 389 13.44 -4.59 -4.94
C TRP A 389 14.48 -4.20 -6.01
N PRO A 390 14.66 -4.99 -7.09
CA PRO A 390 14.02 -6.28 -7.41
C PRO A 390 14.88 -7.51 -7.07
N VAL A 391 15.97 -7.35 -6.32
CA VAL A 391 16.93 -8.42 -6.03
C VAL A 391 16.30 -9.47 -5.12
N ILE A 392 15.53 -9.02 -4.14
CA ILE A 392 14.62 -9.86 -3.36
C ILE A 392 13.16 -9.49 -3.67
N SER A 393 12.26 -10.47 -3.58
CA SER A 393 10.81 -10.25 -3.59
C SER A 393 10.05 -11.50 -3.19
N TYR A 394 8.88 -11.33 -2.57
CA TYR A 394 7.90 -12.41 -2.35
C TYR A 394 6.95 -12.63 -3.54
N GLY A 395 7.04 -11.82 -4.59
CA GLY A 395 6.19 -11.87 -5.78
C GLY A 395 6.87 -12.45 -7.02
N ILE A 396 6.07 -12.84 -8.01
CA ILE A 396 6.53 -13.35 -9.32
C ILE A 396 6.10 -12.42 -10.47
N ASN A 397 6.61 -12.62 -11.69
CA ASN A 397 6.10 -11.91 -12.87
C ASN A 397 4.63 -12.29 -13.10
N TYR A 398 3.83 -11.38 -13.66
CA TYR A 398 2.41 -11.64 -14.00
C TYR A 398 2.19 -12.76 -15.03
N ASP A 399 3.26 -13.23 -15.68
CA ASP A 399 3.22 -14.42 -16.53
C ASP A 399 3.53 -15.75 -15.82
N GLY A 400 3.60 -15.72 -14.48
CA GLY A 400 3.91 -16.89 -13.66
C GLY A 400 5.39 -17.23 -13.56
N THR A 401 6.29 -16.52 -14.26
CA THR A 401 7.74 -16.78 -14.19
C THR A 401 8.40 -16.08 -12.99
N THR A 402 9.45 -16.67 -12.41
CA THR A 402 10.28 -16.00 -11.40
C THR A 402 11.30 -15.08 -12.07
N PHE A 403 11.56 -13.91 -11.47
CA PHE A 403 12.66 -13.01 -11.85
C PHE A 403 13.80 -13.00 -10.81
N THR A 404 13.51 -13.44 -9.58
CA THR A 404 14.47 -13.79 -8.54
C THR A 404 13.98 -15.03 -7.80
N ASP A 405 14.91 -15.81 -7.25
CA ASP A 405 14.62 -16.93 -6.33
C ASP A 405 14.95 -16.53 -4.87
N LEU A 406 15.25 -15.25 -4.61
CA LEU A 406 15.62 -14.72 -3.30
C LEU A 406 14.46 -13.95 -2.67
N THR A 407 14.11 -14.29 -1.42
CA THR A 407 13.23 -13.49 -0.56
C THR A 407 14.02 -12.66 0.46
N GLU A 408 15.26 -13.06 0.76
CA GLU A 408 16.18 -12.43 1.71
C GLU A 408 17.60 -12.34 1.13
N LEU A 409 18.36 -11.30 1.53
CA LEU A 409 19.78 -11.17 1.19
C LEU A 409 20.48 -10.23 2.19
N ASP A 410 21.71 -10.56 2.60
CA ASP A 410 22.53 -9.72 3.49
C ASP A 410 22.66 -8.27 2.96
N GLY A 411 22.24 -7.29 3.76
CA GLY A 411 22.26 -5.87 3.39
C GLY A 411 21.01 -5.38 2.66
N MET A 412 19.93 -6.15 2.67
CA MET A 412 18.58 -5.74 2.29
C MET A 412 17.65 -5.96 3.47
N GLU A 413 16.75 -5.01 3.70
CA GLU A 413 15.76 -5.10 4.76
C GLU A 413 14.67 -6.13 4.41
N GLN A 414 13.90 -6.53 5.42
CA GLN A 414 12.74 -7.38 5.24
C GLN A 414 11.47 -6.61 5.61
N PRO A 415 10.36 -6.83 4.90
CA PRO A 415 9.08 -6.25 5.28
C PRO A 415 8.62 -6.81 6.62
N VAL A 416 7.90 -6.01 7.41
CA VAL A 416 7.26 -6.48 8.66
C VAL A 416 6.03 -7.33 8.39
N HIS A 417 5.44 -7.19 7.19
CA HIS A 417 4.32 -8.01 6.72
C HIS A 417 4.28 -8.00 5.18
N TYR A 418 3.85 -9.09 4.57
CA TYR A 418 3.69 -9.19 3.12
C TYR A 418 2.45 -10.01 2.73
N TRP A 419 1.97 -9.83 1.50
CA TRP A 419 0.79 -10.55 0.97
C TRP A 419 1.08 -11.33 -0.31
N THR A 420 0.74 -12.62 -0.28
CA THR A 420 0.69 -13.51 -1.44
C THR A 420 -0.62 -14.29 -1.38
N PRO A 421 -1.66 -13.95 -2.17
CA PRO A 421 -1.67 -12.98 -3.27
C PRO A 421 -1.70 -11.51 -2.81
N SER A 422 -1.22 -10.61 -3.69
CA SER A 422 -1.28 -9.16 -3.53
C SER A 422 -2.70 -8.64 -3.25
N ILE A 423 -2.85 -7.73 -2.29
CA ILE A 423 -4.09 -6.99 -1.98
C ILE A 423 -4.18 -5.64 -2.71
N ALA A 424 -3.08 -5.20 -3.35
CA ALA A 424 -2.84 -3.87 -3.87
C ALA A 424 -3.07 -2.78 -2.79
N PRO A 425 -2.19 -2.70 -1.77
CA PRO A 425 -2.32 -1.76 -0.66
C PRO A 425 -2.12 -0.31 -1.13
N CYS A 426 -2.91 0.62 -0.60
CA CYS A 426 -2.76 2.04 -0.91
C CYS A 426 -2.65 2.90 0.35
N GLY A 427 -3.65 3.71 0.68
CA GLY A 427 -3.64 4.46 1.94
C GLY A 427 -3.50 3.55 3.15
N MET A 428 -2.71 4.02 4.10
CA MET A 428 -2.47 3.33 5.35
C MET A 428 -2.37 4.34 6.50
N THR A 429 -2.94 3.99 7.64
CA THR A 429 -2.88 4.83 8.83
C THR A 429 -2.92 4.01 10.10
N PHE A 430 -2.10 4.41 11.07
CA PHE A 430 -2.21 3.90 12.44
C PHE A 430 -3.36 4.58 13.15
N VAL A 431 -4.24 3.80 13.77
CA VAL A 431 -5.25 4.36 14.68
C VAL A 431 -4.54 4.91 15.92
N SER A 432 -4.73 6.21 16.17
CA SER A 432 -4.09 6.94 17.26
C SER A 432 -5.11 7.35 18.34
N GLY A 433 -4.63 7.46 19.58
CA GLY A 433 -5.48 7.75 20.74
C GLY A 433 -6.37 6.56 21.17
N ASP A 434 -7.19 6.79 22.19
CA ASP A 434 -7.99 5.73 22.83
C ASP A 434 -9.42 5.62 22.27
N PHE A 435 -9.77 6.41 21.23
CA PHE A 435 -11.16 6.59 20.76
C PHE A 435 -11.78 5.31 20.16
N TYR A 436 -10.98 4.48 19.49
CA TYR A 436 -11.36 3.17 18.98
C TYR A 436 -10.94 2.00 19.90
N GLY A 437 -10.61 2.28 21.17
CA GLY A 437 -10.29 1.24 22.16
C GLY A 437 -9.15 0.31 21.71
N ASN A 438 -9.45 -0.98 21.51
CA ASN A 438 -8.47 -2.02 21.15
C ASN A 438 -7.84 -1.83 19.75
N TRP A 439 -8.37 -0.95 18.90
CA TRP A 439 -7.73 -0.63 17.61
C TRP A 439 -6.52 0.30 17.77
N LYS A 440 -6.23 0.82 18.97
CA LYS A 440 -5.12 1.75 19.19
C LYS A 440 -3.77 1.11 18.81
N ASN A 441 -3.01 1.83 17.99
CA ASN A 441 -1.75 1.41 17.37
C ASN A 441 -1.89 0.28 16.33
N ASP A 442 -3.10 -0.17 16.01
CA ASP A 442 -3.31 -1.05 14.85
C ASP A 442 -3.18 -0.26 13.55
N LEU A 443 -2.69 -0.94 12.52
CA LEU A 443 -2.43 -0.38 11.20
C LEU A 443 -3.58 -0.74 10.25
N PHE A 444 -4.27 0.28 9.74
CA PHE A 444 -5.31 0.11 8.73
C PHE A 444 -4.73 0.32 7.34
N VAL A 445 -5.03 -0.57 6.40
CA VAL A 445 -4.49 -0.61 5.03
C VAL A 445 -5.63 -0.80 4.03
N SER A 446 -5.77 0.11 3.07
CA SER A 446 -6.81 0.05 2.04
C SER A 446 -6.48 -1.01 0.97
N SER A 447 -7.43 -1.88 0.59
CA SER A 447 -7.25 -2.82 -0.53
C SER A 447 -7.95 -2.34 -1.80
N LEU A 448 -7.18 -2.11 -2.86
CA LEU A 448 -7.73 -1.88 -4.20
C LEU A 448 -8.18 -3.19 -4.86
N LYS A 449 -7.46 -4.31 -4.67
CA LYS A 449 -7.76 -5.55 -5.41
C LYS A 449 -8.98 -6.27 -4.86
N PHE A 450 -9.13 -6.33 -3.54
CA PHE A 450 -10.16 -7.13 -2.88
C PHE A 450 -11.26 -6.31 -2.22
N GLU A 451 -11.25 -4.98 -2.41
CA GLU A 451 -12.40 -4.11 -2.17
C GLU A 451 -12.87 -4.15 -0.71
N TYR A 452 -11.88 -4.09 0.19
CA TYR A 452 -12.03 -4.04 1.65
C TYR A 452 -11.04 -3.07 2.29
N LEU A 453 -11.24 -2.80 3.58
CA LEU A 453 -10.26 -2.16 4.46
C LEU A 453 -9.68 -3.24 5.38
N GLN A 454 -8.37 -3.46 5.35
CA GLN A 454 -7.73 -4.42 6.26
C GLN A 454 -7.21 -3.73 7.50
N ARG A 455 -7.48 -4.31 8.67
CA ARG A 455 -6.83 -3.98 9.94
C ARG A 455 -5.76 -5.02 10.20
N LEU A 456 -4.51 -4.58 10.37
CA LEU A 456 -3.41 -5.37 10.89
C LEU A 456 -3.30 -5.10 12.39
N LYS A 457 -3.42 -6.16 13.20
CA LYS A 457 -3.32 -6.08 14.66
C LYS A 457 -1.86 -6.07 15.06
N MET A 458 -1.42 -5.08 15.82
CA MET A 458 0.01 -4.81 16.04
C MET A 458 0.44 -5.12 17.49
N ASP A 459 1.57 -5.79 17.66
CA ASP A 459 2.33 -5.82 18.93
C ASP A 459 3.71 -5.18 18.70
N GLY A 460 3.80 -3.89 19.02
CA GLY A 460 4.96 -3.07 18.66
C GLY A 460 5.13 -2.98 17.14
N ASN A 461 6.19 -3.61 16.61
CA ASN A 461 6.49 -3.64 15.18
C ASN A 461 6.03 -4.94 14.48
N GLU A 462 5.46 -5.91 15.21
CA GLU A 462 5.04 -7.20 14.66
C GLU A 462 3.53 -7.23 14.36
N VAL A 463 3.14 -7.80 13.23
CA VAL A 463 1.74 -8.09 12.91
C VAL A 463 1.35 -9.41 13.58
N VAL A 464 0.45 -9.36 14.56
CA VAL A 464 0.00 -10.52 15.34
C VAL A 464 -1.38 -11.06 14.91
N GLY A 465 -2.05 -10.38 13.98
CA GLY A 465 -3.31 -10.81 13.38
C GLY A 465 -3.77 -9.86 12.28
N HIS A 466 -4.79 -10.25 11.53
CA HIS A 466 -5.42 -9.40 10.52
C HIS A 466 -6.94 -9.59 10.51
N GLU A 467 -7.64 -8.58 10.04
CA GLU A 467 -9.10 -8.55 9.97
C GLU A 467 -9.54 -7.79 8.71
N ASN A 468 -10.41 -8.39 7.89
CA ASN A 468 -10.94 -7.76 6.68
C ASN A 468 -12.29 -7.10 6.98
N LEU A 469 -12.30 -5.78 7.02
CA LEU A 469 -13.48 -4.96 7.26
C LEU A 469 -14.07 -4.46 5.94
N LEU A 470 -15.38 -4.25 5.90
CA LEU A 470 -16.07 -3.60 4.77
C LEU A 470 -15.92 -4.37 3.44
N ASN A 471 -15.92 -5.70 3.48
CA ASN A 471 -15.83 -6.55 2.29
C ASN A 471 -16.90 -6.16 1.25
N GLY A 472 -16.48 -5.84 0.02
CA GLY A 472 -17.37 -5.42 -1.05
C GLY A 472 -17.81 -3.95 -0.99
N ILE A 473 -17.18 -3.09 -0.16
CA ILE A 473 -17.50 -1.65 -0.15
C ILE A 473 -17.14 -0.95 -1.47
N GLY A 474 -16.28 -1.58 -2.27
CA GLY A 474 -15.62 -1.03 -3.46
C GLY A 474 -14.12 -0.83 -3.20
N ARG A 475 -13.40 -0.38 -4.22
CA ARG A 475 -11.93 -0.28 -4.20
C ARG A 475 -11.48 0.82 -3.24
N VAL A 476 -11.00 0.45 -2.05
CA VAL A 476 -10.57 1.43 -1.05
C VAL A 476 -9.21 1.98 -1.46
N ARG A 477 -9.13 3.30 -1.61
CA ARG A 477 -7.97 4.03 -2.14
C ARG A 477 -7.13 4.69 -1.04
N ASP A 478 -7.78 5.32 -0.08
CA ASP A 478 -7.09 5.97 1.03
C ASP A 478 -7.72 5.63 2.38
N ALA A 479 -6.92 5.70 3.43
CA ALA A 479 -7.32 5.54 4.82
C ALA A 479 -6.50 6.48 5.70
N GLN A 480 -7.15 7.40 6.42
CA GLN A 480 -6.49 8.45 7.20
C GLN A 480 -7.22 8.71 8.53
N MET A 481 -6.47 8.85 9.62
CA MET A 481 -6.98 9.41 10.87
C MET A 481 -7.17 10.93 10.74
N GLY A 482 -8.40 11.41 10.96
CA GLY A 482 -8.72 12.81 11.09
C GLY A 482 -8.26 13.40 12.43
N THR A 483 -8.05 14.72 12.45
CA THR A 483 -7.76 15.52 13.66
C THR A 483 -8.88 15.49 14.70
N ASP A 484 -10.11 15.15 14.26
CA ASP A 484 -11.27 14.91 15.12
C ASP A 484 -11.27 13.52 15.79
N GLY A 485 -10.26 12.70 15.50
CA GLY A 485 -10.06 11.37 16.07
C GLY A 485 -10.80 10.24 15.34
N TYR A 486 -11.48 10.51 14.22
CA TYR A 486 -12.14 9.48 13.42
C TYR A 486 -11.24 8.95 12.29
N LEU A 487 -11.42 7.68 11.94
CA LEU A 487 -10.88 7.05 10.74
C LEU A 487 -11.78 7.37 9.54
N TYR A 488 -11.18 7.96 8.51
CA TYR A 488 -11.79 8.25 7.22
C TYR A 488 -11.20 7.34 6.15
N ILE A 489 -12.01 6.98 5.17
CA ILE A 489 -11.59 6.28 3.95
C ILE A 489 -12.16 6.96 2.69
N VAL A 490 -11.45 6.85 1.57
CA VAL A 490 -12.04 7.09 0.24
C VAL A 490 -12.08 5.83 -0.61
N VAL A 491 -13.16 5.69 -1.37
CA VAL A 491 -13.45 4.52 -2.20
C VAL A 491 -13.65 4.97 -3.65
N GLU A 492 -13.06 4.23 -4.60
CA GLU A 492 -13.26 4.45 -6.04
C GLU A 492 -14.62 3.88 -6.49
N GLY A 493 -15.30 4.57 -7.43
CA GLY A 493 -16.44 4.02 -8.19
C GLY A 493 -17.70 3.64 -7.39
N PRO A 494 -18.63 4.57 -7.10
CA PRO A 494 -18.49 6.02 -7.21
C PRO A 494 -17.56 6.60 -6.13
N GLY A 495 -17.03 7.79 -6.38
CA GLY A 495 -16.10 8.50 -5.50
C GLY A 495 -16.76 8.88 -4.18
N ARG A 496 -16.45 8.14 -3.11
CA ARG A 496 -17.07 8.31 -1.79
C ARG A 496 -16.03 8.62 -0.72
N LEU A 497 -16.33 9.59 0.14
CA LEU A 497 -15.62 9.86 1.40
C LEU A 497 -16.49 9.38 2.56
N ILE A 498 -15.98 8.43 3.34
CA ILE A 498 -16.72 7.73 4.38
C ILE A 498 -15.96 7.82 5.70
N ARG A 499 -16.69 8.05 6.79
CA ARG A 499 -16.19 8.03 8.17
C ARG A 499 -16.66 6.77 8.89
N LEU A 500 -15.76 6.09 9.61
CA LEU A 500 -16.10 4.96 10.47
C LEU A 500 -16.42 5.48 11.87
N VAL A 501 -17.67 5.35 12.33
CA VAL A 501 -18.11 5.87 13.64
C VAL A 501 -18.28 4.72 14.63
N PRO A 502 -17.44 4.60 15.68
CA PRO A 502 -17.60 3.56 16.69
C PRO A 502 -18.84 3.83 17.53
N GLU A 503 -19.56 2.77 17.89
CA GLU A 503 -20.76 2.83 18.74
C GLU A 503 -20.38 2.41 20.18
N GLN A 504 -20.83 3.18 21.17
CA GLN A 504 -20.41 3.10 22.59
C GLN A 504 -21.44 2.43 23.50
#